data_AF-A0A937H398-F1
#
_entry.id   AF-A0A937H398-F1
#
_cell.length_a   1.000
_cell.length_b   1.000
_cell.length_c   1.000
_cell.angle_alpha   90.00
_cell.angle_beta   90.00
_cell.angle_gamma   90.00
#
_symmetry.space_group_name_H-M   'P 1'
#
loop_
_entity.id
_entity.type
_entity.pdbx_description
1 polymer ?
#
loop_
_entity_poly.entity_id
_entity_poly.type
_entity_poly.pdbx_seq_one_letter_code
_entity_poly.pdbx_strand_id
1 'polypeptide(L)' 'MINKKQKYIITLSVDNREWNSQPIEGELGELQTIINEALEQHRISRFFTIRPKKVEFKRATLLK' A
#
# COMPACT_ATOMS: atom_id res chain seq x y z
N MET A 1 2.57 26.30 -6.81
CA MET A 1 1.79 25.13 -7.30
C MET A 1 1.35 24.35 -6.08
N ILE A 2 0.04 24.21 -5.87
CA ILE A 2 -0.48 23.49 -4.69
C ILE A 2 -0.24 22.01 -4.98
N ASN A 3 0.80 21.43 -4.36
CA ASN A 3 0.99 19.98 -4.30
C ASN A 3 -0.20 19.39 -3.53
N LYS A 4 -1.30 19.13 -4.24
CA LYS A 4 -2.44 18.41 -3.71
C LYS A 4 -1.97 16.97 -3.51
N LYS A 5 -1.56 16.67 -2.27
CA LYS A 5 -1.38 15.29 -1.81
C LYS A 5 -2.63 14.50 -2.20
N GLN A 6 -2.40 13.38 -2.86
CA GLN A 6 -3.43 12.48 -3.35
C GLN A 6 -3.51 11.29 -2.42
N LYS A 7 -4.73 10.79 -2.19
CA LYS A 7 -4.94 9.61 -1.36
C LYS A 7 -4.96 8.37 -2.23
N TYR A 8 -4.18 7.38 -1.88
CA TYR A 8 -4.10 6.12 -2.60
C TYR A 8 -4.47 4.96 -1.70
N ILE A 9 -5.20 3.99 -2.24
CA ILE A 9 -5.30 2.65 -1.67
C ILE A 9 -4.40 1.75 -2.48
N ILE A 10 -3.44 1.12 -1.81
CA ILE A 10 -2.53 0.15 -2.42
C ILE A 10 -3.09 -1.25 -2.21
N THR A 11 -3.27 -1.98 -3.31
CA THR A 11 -3.63 -3.40 -3.28
C THR A 11 -2.36 -4.24 -3.43
N LEU A 12 -2.11 -5.07 -2.44
CA LEU A 12 -1.05 -6.08 -2.43
C LEU A 12 -1.67 -7.46 -2.68
N SER A 13 -0.96 -8.30 -3.41
CA SER A 13 -1.19 -9.74 -3.50
C SER A 13 -0.34 -10.42 -2.44
N VAL A 14 -0.98 -11.02 -1.44
CA VAL A 14 -0.35 -11.66 -0.29
C VAL A 14 -0.78 -13.13 -0.28
N ASP A 15 0.15 -14.04 -0.59
CA ASP A 15 -0.13 -15.49 -0.69
C ASP A 15 -1.42 -15.81 -1.47
N ASN A 16 -1.56 -15.23 -2.67
CA ASN A 16 -2.74 -15.32 -3.56
C ASN A 16 -4.05 -14.72 -3.00
N ARG A 17 -3.99 -13.90 -1.96
CA ARG A 17 -5.12 -13.11 -1.46
C ARG A 17 -4.87 -11.63 -1.70
N GLU A 18 -5.93 -10.88 -1.98
CA GLU A 18 -5.81 -9.42 -2.05
C GLU A 18 -5.86 -8.82 -0.64
N TRP A 19 -4.94 -7.91 -0.39
CA TRP A 19 -4.94 -7.07 0.80
C TRP A 19 -4.89 -5.61 0.36
N ASN A 20 -5.73 -4.78 0.97
CA ASN A 20 -5.78 -3.34 0.68
C ASN A 20 -5.19 -2.58 1.86
N SER A 21 -4.34 -1.60 1.56
CA SER A 21 -3.82 -0.68 2.56
C SER A 21 -4.90 0.26 3.08
N GLN A 22 -4.61 0.92 4.20
CA GLN A 22 -5.33 2.13 4.53
C GLN A 22 -5.02 3.22 3.49
N PRO A 23 -5.86 4.27 3.38
CA PRO A 23 -5.57 5.40 2.51
C PRO A 23 -4.23 6.05 2.89
N ILE A 24 -3.29 6.10 1.95
CA ILE A 24 -1.98 6.73 2.12
C ILE A 24 -1.94 8.00 1.29
N GLU A 25 -1.50 9.10 1.90
CA GLU A 25 -1.33 10.38 1.21
C GLU A 25 0.06 10.46 0.57
N GLY A 26 0.11 10.78 -0.72
CA GLY A 26 1.38 11.02 -1.40
C GLY A 26 1.22 11.76 -2.71
N GLU A 27 2.33 12.19 -3.28
CA GLU A 27 2.35 12.86 -4.57
C GLU A 27 2.45 11.84 -5.71
N LEU A 28 2.02 12.21 -6.92
CA LEU A 28 2.10 11.36 -8.12
C LEU A 28 3.54 10.86 -8.40
N GLY A 29 4.56 11.66 -8.03
CA GLY A 29 5.97 11.29 -8.17
C GLY A 29 6.49 10.32 -7.10
N GLU A 30 5.73 10.07 -6.03
CA GLU A 30 6.17 9.32 -4.85
C GLU A 30 5.47 7.96 -4.69
N LEU A 31 4.91 7.41 -5.78
CA LEU A 31 4.25 6.10 -5.78
C LEU A 31 5.07 4.99 -5.11
N GLN A 32 6.39 4.99 -5.29
CA GLN A 32 7.27 4.02 -4.64
C GLN A 32 7.27 4.15 -3.11
N THR A 33 7.26 5.38 -2.59
CA THR A 33 7.16 5.67 -1.16
C THR A 33 5.84 5.16 -0.60
N ILE A 34 4.75 5.40 -1.33
CA ILE A 34 3.38 4.97 -0.96
C ILE A 34 3.28 3.43 -0.94
N ILE A 35 3.89 2.75 -1.91
CA ILE A 35 3.94 1.29 -1.94
C ILE A 35 4.76 0.74 -0.77
N ASN A 36 5.90 1.35 -0.46
CA ASN A 36 6.73 0.96 0.68
C ASN A 36 5.95 1.12 2.00
N GLU A 37 5.19 2.21 2.15
CA GLU A 37 4.35 2.43 3.32
C GLU A 37 3.23 1.39 3.43
N ALA A 38 2.60 0.99 2.32
CA ALA A 38 1.62 -0.09 2.31
C ALA A 38 2.22 -1.45 2.70
N LEU A 39 3.45 -1.75 2.27
CA LEU A 39 4.18 -2.95 2.66
C LEU A 39 4.47 -2.95 4.17
N GLU A 40 4.87 -1.80 4.73
CA GLU A 40 5.09 -1.65 6.17
C GLU A 40 3.78 -1.78 6.96
N GLN A 41 2.68 -1.17 6.51
CA GLN A 41 1.35 -1.35 7.11
C GLN A 41 0.95 -2.84 7.13
N HIS A 42 1.15 -3.54 6.02
CA HIS A 42 0.90 -4.98 5.94
C HIS A 42 1.79 -5.77 6.92
N ARG A 43 3.09 -5.42 7.01
CA ARG A 43 4.04 -6.05 7.93
C ARG A 43 3.62 -5.86 9.38
N ILE A 44 3.22 -4.65 9.79
CA ILE A 44 2.75 -4.34 11.15
C ILE A 44 1.45 -5.13 11.44
N SER A 45 0.49 -5.11 10.52
CA SER A 45 -0.77 -5.85 10.67
C SER A 45 -0.55 -7.35 10.90
N ARG A 46 0.45 -7.94 10.23
CA ARG A 46 0.73 -9.38 10.29
C ARG A 46 1.81 -9.78 11.29
N PHE A 47 2.49 -8.82 11.94
CA PHE A 47 3.57 -9.06 12.88
C PHE A 47 3.17 -10.01 14.02
N PHE A 48 1.88 -9.99 14.40
CA PHE A 48 1.36 -10.73 15.55
C PHE A 48 0.70 -12.08 15.21
N THR A 49 0.55 -12.46 13.92
CA THR A 49 -0.25 -13.65 13.58
C THR A 49 0.49 -14.62 12.65
N ILE A 50 0.80 -14.23 11.41
CA ILE A 50 1.36 -15.15 10.40
C ILE A 50 2.14 -14.34 9.37
N ARG A 51 3.43 -14.66 9.19
CA ARG A 51 4.28 -14.06 8.15
C ARG A 51 3.93 -14.65 6.77
N PRO A 52 3.58 -13.83 5.77
CA PRO A 52 3.31 -14.30 4.41
C PRO A 52 4.59 -14.81 3.74
N LYS A 53 4.46 -15.73 2.77
CA LYS A 53 5.61 -16.21 1.98
C LYS A 53 5.87 -15.36 0.74
N LYS A 54 4.80 -14.83 0.14
CA LYS A 54 4.87 -13.95 -1.04
C LYS A 54 4.01 -12.71 -0.85
N VAL A 55 4.61 -11.55 -1.10
CA VAL A 55 3.92 -10.24 -1.11
C VAL A 55 4.35 -9.51 -2.37
N GLU A 56 3.38 -9.18 -3.21
CA GLU A 56 3.61 -8.50 -4.49
C GLU A 56 2.67 -7.30 -4.61
N PHE A 57 3.16 -6.20 -5.16
CA PHE A 57 2.30 -5.07 -5.49
C PHE A 57 1.40 -5.44 -6.67
N LYS A 58 0.10 -5.16 -6.56
CA LYS A 58 -0.86 -5.42 -7.65
C LYS A 58 -1.30 -4.15 -8.35
N ARG A 59 -1.75 -3.14 -7.60
CA ARG A 59 -2.24 -1.87 -8.15
C ARG A 59 -2.33 -0.77 -7.09
N ALA A 60 -2.32 0.46 -7.55
CA ALA A 60 -2.61 1.65 -6.75
C ALA A 60 -3.92 2.28 -7.26
N THR A 61 -4.88 2.49 -6.36
CA THR A 61 -6.15 3.13 -6.67
C THR A 61 -6.14 4.53 -6.08
N LEU A 62 -6.28 5.55 -6.93
CA LEU A 62 -6.43 6.92 -6.49
C LEU A 62 -7.85 7.14 -5.94
N LEU A 63 -7.94 7.59 -4.69
CA LEU A 63 -9.17 8.09 -4.09
C LEU A 63 -9.35 9.56 -4.48
N LYS A 64 -10.51 9.85 -5.07
CA LYS A 64 -10.86 11.18 -5.60
C LYS A 64 -11.58 12.03 -4.57
#